data_AF-A0A7C4CKA8-F1
#
_entry.id   AF-A0A7C4CKA8-F1
#
_cell.length_a   1.000
_cell.length_b   1.000
_cell.length_c   1.000
_cell.angle_alpha   90.00
_cell.angle_beta   90.00
_cell.angle_gamma   90.00
#
_symmetry.space_group_name_H-M   'P 1'
#
loop_
_entity.id
_entity.type
_entity.pdbx_description
1 polymer ?
#
loop_
_entity_poly.entity_id
_entity_poly.type
_entity_poly.pdbx_seq_one_letter_code
_entity_poly.pdbx_strand_id
1 'polypeptide(L)'
;MIGRSKSGISPVVATVILVAVAIVIAIAVAFWASGLVGIFTRFEKLEIVSAYYQSDTGEGGVVLVVKNTGSADTVIDMIFVNGKPLDTGGYSCTPNTILT
;
A
#
# COMPACT_ATOMS: atom_id res chain seq x y z
N MET A 1 11.99 67.02 15.02
CA MET A 1 12.22 65.58 14.73
C MET A 1 10.85 64.91 14.73
N ILE A 2 10.36 64.42 13.59
CA ILE A 2 9.03 63.81 13.52
C ILE A 2 9.17 62.33 13.95
N GLY A 3 8.63 61.99 15.11
CA GLY A 3 8.58 60.60 15.58
C GLY A 3 7.45 59.87 14.86
N ARG A 4 7.79 58.92 13.99
CA ARG A 4 6.80 58.12 13.25
C ARG A 4 6.11 57.17 14.24
N SER A 5 4.82 57.35 14.46
CA SER A 5 4.02 56.40 15.25
C SER A 5 3.98 55.05 14.52
N LYS A 6 4.44 53.99 15.20
CA LYS A 6 4.23 52.60 14.75
C LYS A 6 2.84 52.17 15.20
N SER A 7 1.85 52.33 14.35
CA SER A 7 0.54 51.70 14.58
C SER A 7 0.65 50.22 14.23
N GLY A 8 0.42 49.34 15.23
CA GLY A 8 0.34 47.90 15.03
C GLY A 8 -1.01 47.47 14.47
N ILE A 9 -1.07 46.25 13.94
CA ILE A 9 -2.36 45.59 13.64
C ILE A 9 -3.15 45.50 14.94
N SER A 10 -4.46 45.80 14.88
CA SER A 10 -5.36 45.65 16.02
C SER A 10 -5.20 44.26 16.63
N PRO A 11 -5.01 44.13 17.96
CA PRO A 11 -4.84 42.85 18.63
C PRO A 11 -5.92 41.83 18.29
N VAL A 12 -7.15 42.31 18.05
CA VAL A 12 -8.31 41.49 17.70
C VAL A 12 -8.21 40.99 16.25
N VAL A 13 -7.73 41.82 15.33
CA VAL A 13 -7.58 41.43 13.92
C VAL A 13 -6.41 40.45 13.75
N ALA A 14 -5.34 40.65 14.53
CA ALA A 14 -4.19 39.75 14.52
C ALA A 14 -4.57 38.32 14.93
N THR A 15 -5.39 38.15 15.96
CA THR A 15 -5.80 36.81 16.42
C THR A 15 -6.71 36.10 15.43
N VAL A 16 -7.61 36.82 14.76
CA VAL A 16 -8.49 36.23 13.74
C VAL A 16 -7.69 35.67 12.56
N ILE A 17 -6.68 36.42 12.09
CA ILE A 17 -5.81 35.97 10.99
C ILE A 17 -4.99 34.75 11.44
N LEU A 18 -4.44 34.78 12.65
CA LEU A 18 -3.64 33.67 13.19
C LEU A 18 -4.48 32.39 13.32
N VAL A 19 -5.70 32.49 13.85
CA VAL A 19 -6.60 31.33 14.00
C VAL A 19 -7.02 30.80 12.63
N ALA A 20 -7.37 31.68 11.69
CA ALA A 20 -7.75 31.27 10.34
C ALA A 20 -6.63 30.51 9.62
N VAL A 21 -5.40 31.04 9.64
CA VAL A 21 -4.24 30.38 9.04
C VAL A 21 -3.90 29.08 9.76
N ALA A 22 -4.01 29.04 11.09
CA ALA A 22 -3.75 27.83 11.87
C ALA A 22 -4.68 26.68 11.47
N ILE A 23 -5.99 26.94 11.29
CA ILE A 23 -6.94 25.92 10.87
C ILE A 23 -6.64 25.42 9.46
N VAL A 24 -6.32 26.33 8.53
CA VAL A 24 -5.98 25.98 7.15
C VAL A 24 -4.76 25.07 7.08
N ILE A 25 -3.69 25.42 7.79
CA ILE A 25 -2.46 24.61 7.83
C ILE A 25 -2.73 23.25 8.52
N ALA A 26 -3.50 23.24 9.61
CA ALA A 26 -3.82 22.00 10.32
C ALA A 26 -4.53 20.98 9.41
N ILE A 27 -5.52 21.42 8.63
CA ILE A 27 -6.24 20.57 7.68
C ILE A 27 -5.31 20.12 6.54
N ALA A 28 -4.50 21.03 6.00
CA ALA A 28 -3.55 20.71 4.94
C ALA A 28 -2.56 19.62 5.36
N VAL A 29 -1.99 19.73 6.57
CA VAL A 29 -1.05 18.74 7.11
C VAL A 29 -1.75 17.42 7.42
N ALA A 30 -2.97 17.45 7.96
CA ALA A 30 -3.74 16.23 8.25
C ALA A 30 -4.02 15.40 6.98
N PHE A 31 -4.45 16.06 5.90
CA PHE A 31 -4.66 15.38 4.62
C PHE A 31 -3.36 14.97 3.94
N TRP A 32 -2.30 15.78 4.07
CA TRP A 32 -0.99 15.42 3.56
C TRP A 32 -0.43 14.16 4.25
N ALA A 33 -0.54 14.08 5.58
CA ALA A 33 -0.12 12.91 6.36
C ALA A 33 -0.94 11.66 6.01
N SER A 34 -2.23 11.80 5.75
CA SER A 34 -3.11 10.70 5.34
C SER A 34 -2.68 10.08 4.00
N GLY A 35 -2.15 10.89 3.07
CA GLY A 35 -1.58 10.41 1.81
C GLY A 35 -0.35 9.52 2.02
N LEU A 36 0.47 9.81 3.04
CA LEU A 36 1.66 9.03 3.37
C LEU A 36 1.29 7.65 3.95
N VAL A 37 0.22 7.58 4.75
CA VAL A 37 -0.28 6.34 5.35
C VAL A 37 -0.69 5.33 4.28
N GLY A 38 -1.31 5.76 3.17
CA GLY A 38 -1.74 4.87 2.09
C GLY A 38 -0.61 4.14 1.37
N ILE A 39 0.61 4.67 1.43
CA ILE A 39 1.82 4.04 0.85
C ILE A 39 2.41 3.03 1.83
N PHE A 40 2.50 3.39 3.12
CA PHE A 40 3.19 2.56 4.12
C PHE A 40 2.30 1.50 4.79
N THR A 41 0.98 1.57 4.62
CA THR A 41 0.03 0.55 5.13
C THR A 41 -0.34 -0.50 4.10
N ARG A 42 0.11 -0.32 2.85
CA ARG A 42 0.01 -1.35 1.81
C ARG A 42 1.15 -2.34 1.97
N PHE A 43 0.81 -3.62 2.08
CA PHE A 43 1.81 -4.68 2.17
C PHE A 43 1.40 -5.86 1.29
N GLU A 44 2.38 -6.41 0.59
CA GLU A 44 2.25 -7.64 -0.18
C GLU A 44 2.45 -8.82 0.75
N LYS A 45 1.48 -9.73 0.81
CA LYS A 45 1.57 -10.94 1.62
C LYS A 45 0.79 -12.07 0.96
N LEU A 46 1.49 -13.15 0.71
CA LEU A 46 0.95 -14.33 0.08
C LEU A 46 1.15 -15.54 1.00
N GLU A 47 0.07 -16.30 1.18
CA GLU A 47 0.05 -17.49 2.02
C GLU A 47 -0.23 -18.71 1.14
N ILE A 48 0.51 -19.80 1.40
CA ILE A 48 0.30 -21.08 0.74
C ILE A 48 -0.75 -21.84 1.55
N VAL A 49 -1.95 -21.98 0.99
CA VAL A 49 -3.07 -22.70 1.61
C VAL A 49 -2.86 -24.20 1.50
N SER A 50 -2.39 -24.65 0.33
CA SER A 50 -2.01 -26.04 0.11
C SER A 50 -1.01 -26.16 -1.04
N ALA A 51 -0.20 -27.22 -0.96
CA ALA A 51 0.70 -27.63 -2.03
C ALA A 51 0.60 -29.15 -2.16
N TYR A 52 0.26 -29.63 -3.35
CA TYR A 52 0.15 -31.07 -3.62
C TYR A 52 0.56 -31.39 -5.06
N TYR A 53 0.95 -32.63 -5.29
CA TYR A 53 1.31 -33.12 -6.62
C TYR A 53 0.06 -33.66 -7.31
N GLN A 54 -0.16 -33.26 -8.56
CA GLN A 54 -1.21 -33.78 -9.41
C GLN A 54 -0.58 -34.31 -10.70
N SER A 55 -0.87 -35.57 -11.04
CA SER A 55 -0.46 -36.17 -12.31
C SER A 55 -1.68 -36.42 -13.17
N ASP A 56 -1.94 -35.55 -14.13
CA ASP A 56 -2.90 -35.85 -15.20
C ASP A 56 -2.14 -36.46 -16.39
N THR A 57 -2.33 -37.76 -16.59
CA THR A 57 -1.97 -38.54 -17.80
C THR A 57 -0.68 -38.13 -18.53
N GLY A 58 0.45 -38.13 -17.83
CA GLY A 58 1.79 -38.10 -18.44
C GLY A 58 2.64 -36.88 -18.09
N GLU A 59 2.03 -35.76 -17.71
CA GLU A 59 2.74 -34.58 -17.20
C GLU A 59 2.18 -34.24 -15.82
N GLY A 60 2.96 -34.55 -14.78
CA GLY A 60 2.60 -34.21 -13.41
C GLY A 60 3.25 -32.91 -12.97
N GLY A 61 2.49 -32.11 -12.24
CA GLY A 61 2.92 -30.81 -11.73
C GLY A 61 2.62 -30.67 -10.23
N VAL A 62 3.35 -29.74 -9.59
CA VAL A 62 2.99 -29.30 -8.25
C VAL A 62 1.94 -28.21 -8.37
N VAL A 63 0.76 -28.44 -7.82
CA VAL A 63 -0.30 -27.43 -7.72
C VAL A 63 -0.12 -26.68 -6.41
N LEU A 64 0.04 -25.37 -6.51
CA LEU A 64 0.12 -24.45 -5.38
C LEU A 64 -1.18 -23.65 -5.30
N VAL A 65 -1.94 -23.86 -4.23
CA VAL A 65 -3.10 -23.03 -3.92
C VAL A 65 -2.65 -21.94 -2.98
N VAL A 66 -2.66 -20.71 -3.49
CA VAL A 66 -2.18 -19.53 -2.77
C VAL A 66 -3.29 -18.52 -2.59
N LYS A 67 -3.19 -17.76 -1.50
CA LYS A 67 -4.12 -16.67 -1.19
C LYS A 67 -3.33 -15.41 -0.87
N ASN A 68 -3.69 -14.31 -1.54
CA ASN A 68 -3.24 -12.99 -1.14
C ASN A 68 -3.99 -12.61 0.15
N THR A 69 -3.24 -12.49 1.25
CA THR A 69 -3.75 -12.01 2.55
C THR A 69 -3.26 -10.60 2.87
N GLY A 70 -2.51 -10.00 1.96
CA GLY A 70 -2.06 -8.62 2.00
C GLY A 70 -3.14 -7.63 1.55
N SER A 71 -2.79 -6.35 1.65
CA SER A 71 -3.63 -5.23 1.22
C SER A 71 -3.25 -4.70 -0.17
N ALA A 72 -2.21 -5.26 -0.78
CA ALA A 72 -1.73 -4.94 -2.13
C ALA A 72 -1.69 -6.19 -3.01
N ASP A 73 -1.80 -5.99 -4.33
CA ASP A 73 -1.61 -7.05 -5.32
C ASP A 73 -0.20 -7.64 -5.18
N THR A 74 -0.06 -8.96 -5.32
CA THR A 74 1.22 -9.66 -5.13
C THR A 74 1.65 -10.35 -6.42
N VAL A 75 2.95 -10.27 -6.72
CA VAL A 75 3.58 -10.91 -7.87
C VAL A 75 4.49 -12.04 -7.39
N ILE A 76 4.45 -13.19 -8.08
CA ILE A 76 5.37 -14.30 -7.83
C ILE A 76 6.55 -14.16 -8.80
N ASP A 77 7.75 -13.93 -8.27
CA ASP A 77 8.97 -13.79 -9.06
C ASP A 77 9.68 -15.14 -9.29
N MET A 78 9.94 -15.88 -8.21
CA MET A 78 10.61 -17.18 -8.28
C MET A 78 9.99 -18.19 -7.31
N ILE A 79 9.99 -19.45 -7.74
CA ILE A 79 9.60 -20.60 -6.92
C ILE A 79 10.80 -21.52 -6.80
N PHE A 80 11.15 -21.89 -5.57
CA PHE A 80 12.22 -22.83 -5.26
C PHE A 80 11.64 -24.12 -4.69
N VAL A 81 12.11 -25.25 -5.18
CA VAL A 81 11.79 -26.57 -4.63
C VAL A 81 13.10 -27.23 -4.22
N ASN A 82 13.25 -27.50 -2.92
CA ASN A 82 14.47 -28.08 -2.35
C ASN A 82 15.76 -27.32 -2.73
N GLY A 83 15.71 -25.99 -2.71
CA GLY A 83 16.85 -25.12 -3.05
C GLY A 83 17.17 -25.01 -4.54
N LYS A 84 16.38 -25.65 -5.43
CA LYS A 84 16.50 -25.49 -6.88
C LYS A 84 15.40 -24.56 -7.42
N PRO A 85 15.74 -23.54 -8.22
CA PRO A 85 14.73 -22.71 -8.87
C PRO A 85 13.95 -23.54 -9.90
N LEU A 86 12.66 -23.26 -10.05
CA LEU A 86 11.90 -23.71 -11.22
C LEU A 86 12.38 -22.90 -12.43
N ASP A 87 12.98 -23.56 -13.40
CA ASP A 87 13.45 -22.91 -14.64
C ASP A 87 12.25 -22.34 -15.40
N THR A 88 12.42 -21.19 -16.05
CA THR A 88 11.38 -20.19 -16.42
C THR A 88 10.37 -20.61 -17.52
N GLY A 89 10.02 -21.90 -17.61
CA GLY A 89 9.38 -22.48 -18.80
C GLY A 89 7.93 -22.96 -18.65
N GLY A 90 7.31 -22.92 -17.48
CA GLY A 90 5.97 -23.52 -17.33
C GLY A 90 5.25 -23.15 -16.04
N TYR A 91 4.60 -21.99 -16.03
CA TYR A 91 3.62 -21.64 -15.01
C TYR A 91 2.30 -21.28 -15.70
N SER A 92 1.26 -22.08 -15.45
CA SER A 92 -0.10 -21.75 -15.84
C SER A 92 -0.87 -21.28 -14.61
N CYS A 93 -1.09 -19.97 -14.49
CA CYS A 93 -1.96 -19.41 -13.48
C CYS A 93 -3.41 -19.52 -13.95
N THR A 94 -4.14 -20.54 -13.51
CA THR A 94 -5.60 -20.61 -13.72
C THR A 94 -6.28 -19.99 -12.50
N PRO A 95 -7.06 -18.89 -12.66
CA PRO A 95 -7.90 -18.41 -11.58
C PRO A 95 -8.87 -19.53 -11.19
N ASN A 96 -8.89 -19.89 -9.91
CA ASN A 96 -9.96 -20.76 -9.40
C ASN A 96 -11.22 -19.90 -9.27
N THR A 97 -11.97 -19.77 -10.37
CA THR A 97 -13.30 -19.15 -10.34
C THR A 97 -14.22 -20.15 -9.64
N ILE A 98 -14.33 -20.04 -8.32
CA ILE A 98 -15.41 -20.73 -7.60
C ILE A 98 -16.71 -20.13 -8.14
N LEU A 99 -17.37 -20.85 -9.04
CA LEU A 99 -18.74 -20.55 -9.47
C LEU A 99 -19.63 -20.74 -8.24
N THR A 100 -19.92 -19.64 -7.55
CA THR A 100 -21.04 -19.57 -6.61
C THR A 100 -22.35 -19.49 -7.36
#